data_AF-A0A2X1PHV4-F1
#
_entry.id   AF-A0A2X1PHV4-F1
#
_cell.length_a   1.000
_cell.length_b   1.000
_cell.length_c   1.000
_cell.angle_alpha   90.00
_cell.angle_beta   90.00
_cell.angle_gamma   90.00
#
_symmetry.space_group_name_H-M   'P 1'
#
loop_
_entity.id
_entity.type
_entity.pdbx_description
1 polymer ?
#
loop_
_entity_poly.entity_id
_entity_poly.type
_entity_poly.pdbx_seq_one_letter_code
_entity_poly.pdbx_strand_id
1 'polypeptide(L)' 'MTFRYTAIRRSQLNKLRIKDVDLLNQVIHIPSEINKNHEYHILPIFNYTLSLSKEIIN' A
#
# COMPACT_ATOMS: atom_id res chain seq x y z
N MET A 1 6.18 -7.06 -13.82
CA MET A 1 6.34 -6.92 -12.36
C MET A 1 5.03 -6.38 -11.79
N THR A 2 4.33 -7.14 -10.95
CA THR A 2 2.93 -6.86 -10.61
C THR A 2 2.83 -6.55 -9.11
N PHE A 3 2.35 -5.35 -8.75
CA PHE A 3 2.03 -4.92 -7.38
C PHE A 3 0.76 -5.62 -6.87
N ARG A 4 0.78 -6.96 -6.79
CA ARG A 4 -0.42 -7.77 -6.48
C ARG A 4 -0.91 -7.61 -5.03
N TYR A 5 -0.18 -6.90 -4.17
CA TYR A 5 -0.33 -7.05 -2.72
C TYR A 5 -0.71 -5.78 -1.95
N THR A 6 -0.71 -4.60 -2.58
CA THR A 6 -1.07 -3.34 -1.89
C THR A 6 -2.52 -2.90 -2.12
N ALA A 7 -3.32 -3.68 -2.86
CA ALA A 7 -4.67 -3.31 -3.33
C ALA A 7 -4.75 -1.92 -4.01
N ILE A 8 -3.60 -1.36 -4.42
CA ILE A 8 -3.53 -0.05 -5.04
C ILE A 8 -4.03 -0.09 -6.48
N ARG A 9 -4.81 0.91 -6.89
CA ARG A 9 -5.24 1.03 -8.29
C ARG A 9 -4.06 1.49 -9.13
N ARG A 10 -3.93 0.96 -10.36
CA ARG A 10 -2.87 1.36 -11.30
C ARG A 10 -2.79 2.89 -11.53
N SER A 11 -3.95 3.57 -11.58
CA SER A 11 -4.00 5.02 -11.76
C SER A 11 -3.47 5.81 -10.56
N GLN A 12 -3.61 5.27 -9.35
CA GLN A 12 -3.04 5.86 -8.13
C GLN A 12 -1.52 5.65 -8.12
N LEU A 13 -1.07 4.43 -8.46
CA LEU A 13 0.34 4.09 -8.55
C LEU A 13 1.11 4.99 -9.53
N ASN A 14 0.53 5.30 -10.70
CA ASN A 14 1.16 6.19 -11.68
C ASN A 14 1.33 7.64 -11.20
N LYS A 15 0.63 8.05 -10.14
CA LYS A 15 0.65 9.42 -9.60
C LYS A 15 1.38 9.54 -8.26
N LEU A 16 1.80 8.41 -7.70
CA LEU A 16 2.50 8.32 -6.43
C LEU A 16 3.87 9.00 -6.51
N ARG A 17 4.24 9.70 -5.45
CA ARG A 17 5.55 10.35 -5.32
C ARG A 17 6.35 9.70 -4.20
N ILE A 18 7.67 9.87 -4.24
CA ILE A 18 8.59 9.34 -3.22
C ILE A 18 8.18 9.82 -1.81
N LYS A 19 7.74 11.07 -1.68
CA LYS A 19 7.27 11.64 -0.41
C LYS A 19 6.03 10.97 0.19
N ASP A 20 5.28 10.23 -0.61
CA ASP A 20 4.06 9.55 -0.16
C ASP A 20 4.38 8.14 0.38
N VAL A 21 5.65 7.73 0.36
CA VAL A 21 6.14 6.44 0.87
C VAL A 21 6.85 6.67 2.20
N ASP A 22 6.29 6.11 3.28
CA ASP A 22 6.91 6.11 4.61
C ASP A 22 7.55 4.74 4.86
N LEU A 23 8.87 4.68 4.72
CA LEU A 23 9.65 3.46 4.94
C LEU A 23 9.84 3.12 6.42
N LEU A 24 9.75 4.10 7.32
CA LEU A 24 9.89 3.87 8.76
C LEU A 24 8.66 3.15 9.29
N ASN A 25 7.48 3.64 8.91
CA ASN A 25 6.19 3.05 9.29
C ASN A 25 5.73 1.96 8.31
N GLN A 26 6.47 1.74 7.22
CA GLN A 26 6.18 0.77 6.16
C GLN A 26 4.78 0.92 5.56
N VAL A 27 4.43 2.16 5.22
CA VAL A 27 3.13 2.50 4.62
C VAL A 27 3.29 3.38 3.38
N ILE A 28 2.30 3.28 2.48
CA ILE A 28 2.10 4.17 1.35
C ILE A 28 0.88 5.02 1.67
N HIS A 29 1.07 6.32 1.70
CA HIS A 29 0.00 7.28 1.78
C HIS A 29 -0.60 7.48 0.38
N ILE A 30 -1.93 7.47 0.30
CA ILE A 30 -2.69 7.75 -0.92
C ILE A 30 -3.40 9.08 -0.69
N PRO A 31 -2.80 10.19 -1.17
CA PRO A 31 -3.39 11.51 -1.05
C PRO A 31 -4.77 11.57 -1.70
N SER A 32 -5.67 12.36 -1.13
CA SER A 32 -7.02 12.62 -1.66
C SER A 32 -7.02 13.08 -3.12
N GLU A 33 -5.99 13.82 -3.53
CA GLU A 33 -5.81 14.43 -4.85
C GLU A 33 -5.60 13.39 -5.96
N ILE A 34 -5.10 12.21 -5.60
CA ILE A 34 -4.90 11.10 -6.55
C ILE A 34 -6.03 10.06 -6.46
N ASN A 35 -6.99 10.26 -5.55
CA ASN A 35 -8.10 9.38 -5.32
C ASN A 35 -9.41 9.92 -5.95
N LYS A 36 -10.23 9.04 -6.50
CA LYS A 36 -11.46 9.45 -7.22
C LYS A 36 -12.55 9.95 -6.26
N ASN A 37 -12.61 9.41 -5.05
CA ASN A 37 -13.55 9.80 -4.01
C ASN A 37 -13.03 10.97 -3.15
N HIS A 38 -11.85 11.53 -3.47
CA HIS A 38 -11.18 12.56 -2.68
C HIS A 38 -10.90 12.16 -1.22
N GLU A 39 -10.89 10.86 -0.91
CA GLU A 39 -10.54 10.36 0.40
C GLU A 39 -9.06 10.04 0.49
N TYR A 40 -8.50 10.27 1.67
CA TYR A 40 -7.15 9.86 2.02
C TYR A 40 -7.15 8.41 2.49
N HIS A 41 -6.19 7.62 2.00
CA HIS A 41 -6.00 6.24 2.46
C HIS A 41 -4.54 5.96 2.81
N ILE A 42 -4.34 4.95 3.65
CA ILE A 42 -3.02 4.43 4.00
C ILE A 42 -3.00 2.96 3.62
N LEU A 43 -1.99 2.54 2.87
CA LEU A 43 -1.80 1.16 2.45
C LEU A 43 -0.52 0.61 3.08
N PRO A 44 -0.54 -0.54 3.77
CA PRO A 44 0.68 -1.15 4.27
C PRO A 44 1.56 -1.63 3.11
N ILE A 45 2.89 -1.51 3.28
CA ILE A 45 3.90 -2.04 2.35
C ILE A 45 4.12 -3.55 2.58
N PHE A 46 3.66 -4.09 3.72
CA PHE A 46 3.97 -5.47 4.12
C PHE A 46 3.46 -6.55 3.16
N ASN A 47 4.40 -7.45 2.91
CA ASN A 47 4.34 -8.67 2.11
C ASN A 47 3.55 -9.74 2.89
N TYR A 48 2.61 -10.44 2.25
CA TYR A 48 1.80 -11.52 2.85
C TYR A 48 2.60 -12.80 3.22
N THR A 49 3.92 -12.69 3.40
CA THR A 49 4.77 -13.82 3.79
C THR A 49 4.75 -14.07 5.31
N LEU A 50 4.38 -13.08 6.13
CA LEU A 50 4.36 -13.18 7.60
C LEU A 50 2.98 -13.50 8.21
N SER A 51 1.90 -13.41 7.44
CA SER A 51 0.56 -13.79 7.90
C SER A 51 0.32 -15.31 7.77
N LEU A 52 0.85 -15.95 6.72
CA LEU A 52 0.75 -17.40 6.53
C LEU A 52 1.61 -18.21 7.51
N SER A 53 2.70 -17.63 8.04
CA SER A 53 3.55 -18.33 9.02
C SER A 53 2.97 -18.34 10.44
N LYS A 54 2.08 -17.40 10.79
CA LYS A 54 1.42 -17.36 12.11
C LYS A 54 0.21 -18.29 12.22
N GLU A 55 -0.37 -18.70 11.09
CA GLU A 55 -1.51 -19.61 11.05
C GLU A 55 -1.07 -21.09 11.07
N ILE A 56 0.20 -21.38 10.77
CA ILE A 56 0.76 -22.75 10.76
C ILE A 56 1.35 -23.15 12.13
N ILE A 57 1.53 -22.21 13.07
CA ILE A 57 2.11 -22.47 14.42
C ILE A 57 1.06 -22.27 15.54
N ASN A 58 -0.21 -22.58 15.28
CA ASN A 58 -1.23 -22.72 16.33
C ASN A 58 -2.05 -24.00 16.12
#